data_AF-A0A1Q6T6L8-F1
#
_entry.id   AF-A0A1Q6T6L8-F1
#
_cell.length_a   1.000
_cell.length_b   1.000
_cell.length_c   1.000
_cell.angle_alpha   90.00
_cell.angle_beta   90.00
_cell.angle_gamma   90.00
#
_symmetry.space_group_name_H-M   'P 1'
#
loop_
_entity.id
_entity.type
_entity.pdbx_description
1 polymer ?
#
loop_
_entity_poly.entity_id
_entity_poly.type
_entity_poly.pdbx_seq_one_letter_code
_entity_poly.pdbx_strand_id
1 'polypeptide(L)'
;MRYLLLIITTMFVFSSNVEAKREWVDEDWVDEVKLQAEALSKECHAKTVEPVWDSFFYNDEIKKGYKKYNACQKEIIIAKIKEKSTPENAEKMIKALDLMEQSMLEFYGVMYNQVNTGFYGQAVNDMELGRRFEEVLYDVLHYQRYYPTD
;
A
#
# COMPACT_ATOMS: atom_id res chain seq x y z
N MET A 1 -54.12 13.58 -4.32
CA MET A 1 -52.91 14.22 -4.89
C MET A 1 -51.71 14.25 -3.93
N ARG A 2 -51.86 14.51 -2.62
CA ARG A 2 -50.72 14.49 -1.66
C ARG A 2 -50.00 13.13 -1.52
N TYR A 3 -50.74 12.03 -1.53
CA TYR A 3 -50.16 10.68 -1.40
C TYR A 3 -49.45 10.20 -2.66
N LEU A 4 -49.82 10.71 -3.84
CA LEU A 4 -49.19 10.32 -5.11
C LEU A 4 -47.77 10.88 -5.24
N LEU A 5 -47.56 12.11 -4.75
CA LEU A 5 -46.25 12.76 -4.69
C LEU A 5 -45.30 12.02 -3.73
N LEU A 6 -45.80 11.53 -2.59
CA LEU A 6 -45.02 10.75 -1.63
C LEU A 6 -44.50 9.44 -2.22
N ILE A 7 -45.33 8.72 -2.98
CA ILE A 7 -44.96 7.45 -3.63
C ILE A 7 -43.86 7.67 -4.68
N ILE A 8 -43.97 8.74 -5.49
CA ILE A 8 -42.97 9.07 -6.51
C ILE A 8 -41.64 9.46 -5.86
N THR A 9 -41.66 10.26 -4.78
CA THR A 9 -40.43 10.63 -4.07
C THR A 9 -39.75 9.42 -3.42
N THR A 10 -40.50 8.44 -2.91
CA THR A 10 -39.89 7.21 -2.38
C THR A 10 -39.24 6.38 -3.47
N MET A 11 -39.84 6.24 -4.66
CA MET A 11 -39.26 5.45 -5.75
C MET A 11 -37.92 6.03 -6.24
N PHE A 12 -37.77 7.36 -6.30
CA PHE A 12 -36.50 8.00 -6.67
C PHE A 12 -35.39 7.81 -5.63
N VAL A 13 -35.73 7.78 -4.32
CA VAL A 13 -34.76 7.53 -3.24
C VAL A 13 -34.32 6.06 -3.22
N PHE A 14 -35.17 5.12 -3.64
CA PHE A 14 -34.78 3.72 -3.77
C PHE A 14 -33.96 3.45 -5.05
N SER A 15 -34.26 4.09 -6.19
CA SER A 15 -33.45 3.91 -7.40
C SER A 15 -32.04 4.49 -7.26
N SER A 16 -31.86 5.63 -6.59
CA SER A 16 -30.53 6.19 -6.32
C SER A 16 -29.72 5.34 -5.33
N ASN A 17 -30.39 4.60 -4.43
CA ASN A 17 -29.75 3.64 -3.54
C ASN A 17 -29.44 2.29 -4.21
N VAL A 18 -30.17 1.93 -5.28
CA VAL A 18 -29.90 0.72 -6.08
C VAL A 18 -28.64 0.91 -6.94
N GLU A 19 -28.38 2.10 -7.48
CA GLU A 19 -27.13 2.41 -8.21
C GLU A 19 -25.90 2.57 -7.29
N ALA A 20 -26.09 2.81 -5.99
CA ALA A 20 -25.01 2.88 -5.01
C ALA A 20 -24.56 1.51 -4.49
N LYS A 21 -25.33 0.44 -4.74
CA LYS A 21 -24.84 -0.94 -4.64
C LYS A 21 -24.17 -1.32 -5.96
N ARG A 22 -23.08 -0.63 -6.29
CA ARG A 22 -22.06 -1.24 -7.13
C ARG A 22 -21.58 -2.45 -6.34
N GLU A 23 -21.85 -3.64 -6.88
CA GLU A 23 -21.37 -4.94 -6.44
C GLU A 23 -20.14 -4.81 -5.54
N TRP A 24 -20.34 -5.07 -4.25
CA TRP A 24 -19.23 -5.42 -3.39
C TRP A 24 -18.73 -6.75 -3.93
N VAL A 25 -17.61 -6.64 -4.66
CA VAL A 25 -16.81 -7.70 -5.26
C VAL A 25 -16.94 -9.00 -4.48
N ASP A 26 -17.31 -10.07 -5.21
CA ASP A 26 -17.43 -11.44 -4.72
C ASP A 26 -16.30 -11.80 -3.75
N GLU A 27 -16.68 -12.17 -2.53
CA GLU A 27 -15.80 -12.56 -1.41
C GLU A 27 -15.03 -13.88 -1.68
N ASP A 28 -15.26 -14.53 -2.82
CA ASP A 28 -14.69 -15.82 -3.23
C ASP A 28 -13.74 -15.75 -4.44
N TRP A 29 -13.46 -14.55 -4.99
CA TRP A 29 -12.41 -14.42 -5.99
C TRP A 29 -11.06 -14.33 -5.31
N VAL A 30 -10.19 -15.32 -5.55
CA VAL A 30 -8.77 -15.21 -5.21
C VAL A 30 -8.23 -14.00 -5.95
N ASP A 31 -7.90 -12.95 -5.19
CA ASP A 31 -7.25 -11.77 -5.73
C ASP A 31 -5.82 -12.15 -6.17
N GLU A 32 -5.70 -12.61 -7.42
CA GLU A 32 -4.43 -13.01 -8.04
C GLU A 32 -3.38 -11.90 -7.92
N VAL A 33 -3.81 -10.63 -7.95
CA VAL A 33 -2.94 -9.47 -7.79
C VAL A 33 -2.39 -9.42 -6.38
N LYS A 34 -3.24 -9.64 -5.37
CA LYS A 34 -2.81 -9.73 -3.97
C LYS A 34 -1.83 -10.88 -3.76
N LEU A 35 -2.10 -12.07 -4.31
CA LEU A 35 -1.17 -13.20 -4.22
C LEU A 35 0.18 -12.89 -4.88
N GLN A 36 0.16 -12.20 -6.01
CA GLN A 36 1.38 -11.77 -6.70
C GLN A 36 2.16 -10.73 -5.86
N ALA A 37 1.48 -9.73 -5.31
CA ALA A 37 2.09 -8.72 -4.46
C ALA A 37 2.72 -9.37 -3.22
N GLU A 38 1.99 -10.27 -2.55
CA GLU A 38 2.50 -11.02 -1.39
C GLU A 38 3.71 -11.90 -1.75
N ALA A 39 3.71 -12.54 -2.92
CA ALA A 39 4.84 -13.34 -3.38
C ALA A 39 6.10 -12.49 -3.58
N LEU A 40 5.98 -11.36 -4.26
CA LEU A 40 7.07 -10.40 -4.45
C LEU A 40 7.59 -9.84 -3.12
N SER A 41 6.68 -9.53 -2.18
CA SER A 41 7.06 -9.10 -0.84
C SER A 41 7.80 -10.17 -0.05
N LYS A 42 7.39 -11.44 -0.17
CA LYS A 42 8.10 -12.57 0.44
C LYS A 42 9.52 -12.73 -0.10
N GLU A 43 9.76 -12.45 -1.38
CA GLU A 43 11.13 -12.44 -1.94
C GLU A 43 12.02 -11.38 -1.25
N CYS A 44 11.47 -10.22 -0.92
CA CYS A 44 12.18 -9.20 -0.16
C CYS A 44 12.44 -9.64 1.29
N HIS A 45 11.45 -10.24 1.96
CA HIS A 45 11.64 -10.79 3.31
C HIS A 45 12.69 -11.92 3.37
N ALA A 46 12.74 -12.78 2.37
CA ALA A 46 13.73 -13.86 2.32
C ALA A 46 15.17 -13.34 2.24
N LYS A 47 15.38 -12.14 1.68
CA LYS A 47 16.69 -11.48 1.57
C LYS A 47 17.12 -10.77 2.85
N THR A 48 16.27 -10.73 3.90
CA THR A 48 16.50 -9.93 5.12
C THR A 48 16.66 -10.73 6.42
N VAL A 49 16.56 -12.07 6.39
CA VAL A 49 16.68 -13.00 7.54
C VAL A 49 17.96 -12.73 8.37
N GLU A 50 17.97 -12.68 9.71
CA GLU A 50 17.11 -13.33 10.72
C GLU A 50 16.22 -12.37 11.56
N PRO A 51 14.90 -12.63 11.68
CA PRO A 51 14.08 -12.01 12.70
C PRO A 51 14.26 -12.76 14.04
N VAL A 52 15.09 -12.22 14.92
CA VAL A 52 15.10 -12.64 16.34
C VAL A 52 13.88 -12.00 17.00
N TRP A 53 12.73 -12.67 16.88
CA TRP A 53 11.47 -12.24 17.52
C TRP A 53 11.59 -12.15 19.05
N ASP A 54 12.57 -12.85 19.65
CA ASP A 54 12.79 -12.88 21.09
C ASP A 54 13.48 -11.62 21.68
N SER A 55 13.96 -10.68 20.85
CA SER A 55 14.57 -9.43 21.34
C SER A 55 14.11 -8.18 20.59
N PHE A 56 12.81 -8.13 20.23
CA PHE A 56 12.13 -7.09 19.45
C PHE A 56 12.44 -5.62 19.83
N PHE A 57 13.07 -5.38 20.98
CA PHE A 57 13.28 -4.06 21.56
C PHE A 57 14.72 -3.52 21.52
N TYR A 58 15.76 -4.29 21.09
CA TYR A 58 17.16 -3.85 21.29
C TYR A 58 18.21 -4.20 20.20
N ASN A 59 17.86 -4.62 18.98
CA ASN A 59 18.87 -5.04 17.99
C ASN A 59 18.93 -4.14 16.73
N ASP A 60 20.06 -3.46 16.52
CA ASP A 60 20.36 -2.67 15.30
C ASP A 60 20.24 -3.48 14.00
N GLU A 61 20.31 -4.81 14.08
CA GLU A 61 20.08 -5.72 12.97
C GLU A 61 18.64 -5.68 12.46
N ILE A 62 17.65 -5.46 13.32
CA ILE A 62 16.23 -5.32 12.93
C ILE A 62 16.04 -4.08 12.07
N LYS A 63 16.64 -2.94 12.47
CA LYS A 63 16.62 -1.70 11.67
C LYS A 63 17.27 -1.91 10.30
N LYS A 64 18.40 -2.61 10.26
CA LYS A 64 19.06 -2.98 9.00
C LYS A 64 18.17 -3.90 8.14
N GLY A 65 17.44 -4.81 8.78
CA GLY A 65 16.47 -5.69 8.13
C GLY A 65 15.35 -4.92 7.43
N TYR A 66 14.67 -4.00 8.14
CA TYR A 66 13.60 -3.19 7.54
C TYR A 66 14.11 -2.26 6.43
N LYS A 67 15.28 -1.64 6.58
CA LYS A 67 15.84 -0.80 5.51
C LYS A 67 16.15 -1.61 4.24
N LYS A 68 16.71 -2.81 4.38
CA LYS A 68 16.93 -3.72 3.25
C LYS A 68 15.61 -4.16 2.62
N TYR A 69 14.62 -4.47 3.44
CA TYR A 69 13.28 -4.83 2.98
C TYR A 69 12.65 -3.70 2.16
N ASN A 70 12.65 -2.48 2.70
CA ASN A 70 12.08 -1.29 2.07
C ASN A 70 12.80 -0.95 0.75
N ALA A 71 14.13 -1.06 0.72
CA ALA A 71 14.89 -0.87 -0.51
C ALA A 71 14.50 -1.90 -1.59
N CYS A 72 14.40 -3.18 -1.23
CA CYS A 72 13.97 -4.24 -2.14
C CYS A 72 12.54 -4.00 -2.65
N GLN A 73 11.62 -3.62 -1.78
CA GLN A 73 10.23 -3.29 -2.15
C GLN A 73 10.18 -2.15 -3.17
N LYS A 74 10.89 -1.06 -2.87
CA LYS A 74 10.96 0.10 -3.74
C LYS A 74 11.54 -0.25 -5.11
N GLU A 75 12.59 -1.08 -5.17
CA GLU A 75 13.14 -1.57 -6.44
C GLU A 75 12.11 -2.33 -7.28
N ILE A 76 11.34 -3.22 -6.65
CA ILE A 76 10.26 -3.97 -7.33
C ILE A 76 9.18 -3.01 -7.85
N ILE A 77 8.72 -2.08 -7.03
CA ILE A 77 7.71 -1.08 -7.43
C ILE A 77 8.22 -0.28 -8.64
N ILE A 78 9.45 0.24 -8.59
CA ILE A 78 10.06 1.00 -9.69
C ILE A 78 10.14 0.15 -10.96
N ALA A 79 10.53 -1.12 -10.84
CA ALA A 79 10.59 -2.03 -11.97
C ALA A 79 9.20 -2.23 -12.59
N LYS A 80 8.17 -2.44 -11.76
CA LYS A 80 6.78 -2.59 -12.23
C LYS A 80 6.26 -1.33 -12.87
N ILE A 81 6.49 -0.16 -12.29
CA ILE A 81 6.12 1.13 -12.90
C ILE A 81 6.72 1.26 -14.31
N LYS A 82 8.02 0.99 -14.45
CA LYS A 82 8.74 1.07 -15.73
C LYS A 82 8.29 0.04 -16.76
N GLU A 83 7.78 -1.11 -16.32
CA GLU A 83 7.32 -2.19 -17.21
C GLU A 83 6.10 -1.78 -18.05
N LYS A 84 5.19 -0.96 -17.47
CA LYS A 84 3.88 -0.68 -18.08
C LYS A 84 3.58 0.81 -18.29
N SER A 85 4.35 1.72 -17.70
CA SER A 85 4.11 3.16 -17.85
C SER A 85 4.93 3.75 -18.99
N THR A 86 4.42 4.81 -19.63
CA THR A 86 5.26 5.65 -20.51
C THR A 86 6.43 6.24 -19.73
N PRO A 87 7.57 6.57 -20.36
CA PRO A 87 8.73 7.13 -19.66
C PRO A 87 8.40 8.37 -18.81
N GLU A 88 7.55 9.27 -19.34
CA GLU A 88 7.11 10.48 -18.62
C GLU A 88 6.28 10.15 -17.38
N ASN A 89 5.33 9.22 -17.48
CA ASN A 89 4.51 8.82 -16.33
C ASN A 89 5.33 8.03 -15.32
N ALA A 90 6.24 7.16 -15.77
CA ALA A 90 7.15 6.44 -14.90
C ALA A 90 8.00 7.40 -14.07
N GLU A 91 8.57 8.45 -14.68
CA GLU A 91 9.34 9.47 -13.98
C GLU A 91 8.52 10.18 -12.89
N LYS A 92 7.28 10.58 -13.22
CA LYS A 92 6.37 11.23 -12.27
C LYS A 92 6.03 10.31 -11.10
N MET A 93 5.71 9.05 -11.37
CA MET A 93 5.36 8.07 -10.34
C MET A 93 6.56 7.74 -9.44
N ILE A 94 7.77 7.58 -10.00
CA ILE A 94 8.99 7.32 -9.23
C ILE A 94 9.32 8.52 -8.32
N LYS A 95 9.20 9.75 -8.85
CA LYS A 95 9.39 10.96 -8.04
C LYS A 95 8.36 11.08 -6.92
N ALA A 96 7.10 10.70 -7.17
CA ALA A 96 6.07 10.67 -6.15
C ALA A 96 6.35 9.59 -5.07
N LEU A 97 6.86 8.43 -5.49
CA LEU A 97 7.29 7.35 -4.58
C LEU A 97 8.43 7.82 -3.66
N ASP A 98 9.42 8.52 -4.22
CA ASP A 98 10.53 9.11 -3.44
C ASP A 98 10.02 10.14 -2.41
N LEU A 99 9.08 11.00 -2.82
CA LEU A 99 8.49 11.98 -1.92
C LEU A 99 7.64 11.31 -0.83
N MET A 100 6.92 10.24 -1.16
CA MET A 100 6.16 9.46 -0.18
C MET A 100 7.09 8.83 0.84
N GLU A 101 8.19 8.20 0.42
CA GLU A 101 9.19 7.66 1.34
C GLU A 101 9.73 8.72 2.29
N GLN A 102 10.18 9.86 1.77
CA GLN A 102 10.71 10.95 2.58
C GLN A 102 9.65 11.47 3.57
N SER A 103 8.44 11.70 3.08
CA SER A 103 7.34 12.27 3.89
C SER A 103 6.89 11.32 4.99
N MET A 104 6.84 10.01 4.70
CA MET A 104 6.54 8.97 5.68
C MET A 104 7.61 8.91 6.76
N LEU A 105 8.89 8.85 6.37
CA LEU A 105 10.01 8.82 7.31
C LEU A 105 10.05 10.06 8.20
N GLU A 106 9.74 11.23 7.66
CA GLU A 106 9.65 12.46 8.44
C GLU A 106 8.45 12.45 9.39
N PHE A 107 7.25 12.14 8.90
CA PHE A 107 6.02 12.17 9.69
C PHE A 107 6.07 11.20 10.87
N TYR A 108 6.35 9.92 10.60
CA TYR A 108 6.44 8.89 11.65
C TYR A 108 7.70 9.05 12.48
N GLY A 109 8.77 9.61 11.91
CA GLY A 109 9.95 10.03 12.66
C GLY A 109 9.59 11.08 13.72
N VAL A 110 8.89 12.16 13.35
CA VAL A 110 8.42 13.17 14.31
C VAL A 110 7.49 12.55 15.33
N MET A 111 6.50 11.77 14.90
CA MET A 111 5.50 11.18 15.80
C MET A 111 6.14 10.24 16.83
N TYR A 112 7.01 9.33 16.42
CA TYR A 112 7.58 8.35 17.33
C TYR A 112 8.83 8.84 18.09
N ASN A 113 9.52 9.87 17.60
CA ASN A 113 10.64 10.48 18.34
C ASN A 113 10.19 11.45 19.45
N GLN A 114 8.90 11.79 19.52
CA GLN A 114 8.34 12.55 20.66
C GLN A 114 8.44 11.77 21.98
N VAL A 115 8.46 10.44 21.92
CA VAL A 115 8.64 9.57 23.09
C VAL A 115 10.07 9.07 23.05
N ASN A 116 10.96 9.66 23.85
CA ASN A 116 12.40 9.41 23.84
C ASN A 116 12.73 7.98 24.34
N THR A 117 12.46 7.00 23.48
CA THR A 117 12.72 5.57 23.67
C THR A 117 13.94 5.12 22.84
N GLY A 118 14.53 6.04 22.06
CA GLY A 118 15.74 5.88 21.24
C GLY A 118 15.62 4.90 20.07
N PHE A 119 15.21 3.66 20.35
CA PHE A 119 15.19 2.53 19.42
C PHE A 119 13.81 2.27 18.80
N TYR A 120 12.73 2.41 19.59
CA TYR A 120 11.37 2.05 19.19
C TYR A 120 10.87 2.88 18.00
N GLY A 121 11.10 4.20 18.02
CA GLY A 121 10.51 5.07 17.00
C GLY A 121 11.05 4.88 15.60
N GLN A 122 12.36 4.61 15.45
CA GLN A 122 12.95 4.41 14.13
C GLN A 122 12.56 3.05 13.52
N ALA A 123 12.54 1.98 14.32
CA ALA A 123 12.15 0.66 13.82
C ALA A 123 10.66 0.63 13.40
N VAL A 124 9.78 1.26 14.17
CA VAL A 124 8.36 1.37 13.81
C VAL A 124 8.16 2.27 12.58
N ASN A 125 8.96 3.32 12.42
CA ASN A 125 8.96 4.15 11.22
C ASN A 125 9.37 3.36 9.96
N ASP A 126 10.48 2.63 10.03
CA ASP A 126 10.94 1.77 8.92
C ASP A 126 9.90 0.65 8.61
N MET A 127 9.25 0.09 9.64
CA MET A 127 8.17 -0.89 9.45
C MET A 127 6.94 -0.29 8.74
N GLU A 128 6.50 0.91 9.14
CA GLU A 128 5.36 1.55 8.48
C GLU A 128 5.63 1.97 7.06
N LEU A 129 6.86 2.38 6.75
CA LEU A 129 7.27 2.59 5.37
C LEU A 129 7.15 1.30 4.56
N GLY A 130 7.60 0.17 5.11
CA GLY A 130 7.49 -1.14 4.45
C GLY A 130 6.05 -1.52 4.13
N ARG A 131 5.14 -1.33 5.09
CA ARG A 131 3.70 -1.58 4.89
C ARG A 131 3.09 -0.68 3.80
N ARG A 132 3.53 0.57 3.69
CA ARG A 132 3.08 1.45 2.60
C ARG A 132 3.62 1.04 1.25
N PHE A 133 4.85 0.53 1.18
CA PHE A 133 5.34 -0.05 -0.07
C PHE A 133 4.57 -1.31 -0.48
N GLU A 134 4.16 -2.16 0.46
CA GLU A 134 3.29 -3.30 0.13
C GLU A 134 1.95 -2.86 -0.48
N GLU A 135 1.30 -1.83 0.08
CA GLU A 135 0.07 -1.26 -0.47
C GLU A 135 0.29 -0.68 -1.88
N VAL A 136 1.37 0.11 -2.06
CA VAL A 136 1.70 0.70 -3.37
C VAL A 136 2.00 -0.39 -4.40
N LEU A 137 2.72 -1.45 -4.02
CA LEU A 137 2.99 -2.57 -4.92
C LEU A 137 1.70 -3.24 -5.39
N TYR A 138 0.78 -3.51 -4.46
CA TYR A 138 -0.55 -4.02 -4.78
C TYR A 138 -1.28 -3.09 -5.75
N ASP A 139 -1.34 -1.78 -5.45
CA ASP A 139 -2.05 -0.80 -6.29
C ASP A 139 -1.46 -0.70 -7.69
N VAL A 140 -0.14 -0.73 -7.83
CA VAL A 140 0.54 -0.73 -9.13
C VAL A 140 0.18 -1.98 -9.93
N LEU A 141 0.26 -3.16 -9.32
CA LEU A 141 -0.09 -4.42 -9.99
C LEU A 141 -1.58 -4.48 -10.34
N HIS A 142 -2.44 -3.99 -9.44
CA HIS A 142 -3.89 -3.91 -9.64
C HIS A 142 -4.20 -3.02 -10.84
N TYR A 143 -3.63 -1.82 -10.88
CA TYR A 143 -3.81 -0.90 -11.98
C TYR A 143 -3.37 -1.52 -13.31
N GLN A 144 -2.21 -2.17 -13.35
CA GLN A 144 -1.68 -2.83 -14.54
C GLN A 144 -2.53 -4.01 -15.03
N ARG A 145 -3.18 -4.73 -14.12
CA ARG A 145 -4.05 -5.87 -14.44
C ARG A 145 -5.37 -5.41 -15.06
N TYR A 146 -5.99 -4.37 -14.52
CA TYR A 146 -7.35 -3.97 -14.89
C TYR A 146 -7.40 -2.79 -15.87
N TYR A 147 -6.31 -2.03 -16.01
CA TYR A 147 -6.19 -0.92 -16.95
C TYR A 147 -4.96 -1.10 -17.86
N PRO A 148 -4.95 -2.14 -18.71
CA PRO A 148 -3.87 -2.35 -19.65
C PRO A 148 -3.73 -1.13 -20.55
N THR A 149 -2.52 -0.59 -20.61
CA THR A 149 -2.14 0.41 -21.62
C THR A 149 -1.75 -0.35 -22.87
N ASP A 150 -2.54 -0.18 -23.94
CA ASP A 150 -2.26 -0.72 -25.28
C ASP A 150 -0.90 -0.27 -25.85
#